data_AF-A0A1D2M9P2-F1
#
_entry.id   AF-A0A1D2M9P2-F1
#
_cell.length_a   1.000
_cell.length_b   1.000
_cell.length_c   1.000
_cell.angle_alpha   90.00
_cell.angle_beta   90.00
_cell.angle_gamma   90.00
#
_symmetry.space_group_name_H-M   'P 1'
#
loop_
_entity.id
_entity.type
_entity.pdbx_description
1 polymer ?
#
loop_
_entity_poly.entity_id
_entity_poly.type
_entity_poly.pdbx_seq_one_letter_code
_entity_poly.pdbx_strand_id
1 'polypeptide(L)'
;KLFCYSFTSWDSKKEWSTELPVEEEVVGLAAGDGWLAASTDMNRVRIFTIGGAQKQIIEVGGPIITTSGHEDLLFITFHNGIGLRGNQCIAYSIYRIKPSLKPFPLVSCEPLPVSPKAQVAWIGFSDEGTPVCSDSKDMLRILSGRYWTPFCTMKEHLAGASDHFWVVGVSELMQRIRAVKCKGLAYPPTLPRPVLMQLDAQVKEQMFALTCNTSC
;
A
#
# COMPACT_ATOMS: atom_id res chain seq x y z
N LYS A 1 3.11 -17.88 -13.37
CA LYS A 1 4.59 -18.01 -13.29
C LYS A 1 5.17 -16.76 -12.64
N LEU A 2 6.15 -16.89 -11.75
CA LEU A 2 6.83 -15.80 -11.05
C LEU A 2 8.31 -15.77 -11.45
N PHE A 3 8.85 -14.59 -11.71
CA PHE A 3 10.26 -14.35 -12.01
C PHE A 3 10.84 -13.34 -11.02
N CYS A 4 12.08 -13.56 -10.58
CA CYS A 4 12.79 -12.65 -9.70
C CYS A 4 14.23 -12.47 -10.19
N TYR A 5 14.67 -11.21 -10.19
CA TYR A 5 16.06 -10.81 -10.45
C TYR A 5 16.62 -10.16 -9.18
N SER A 6 17.50 -10.87 -8.48
CA SER A 6 18.19 -10.40 -7.27
C SER A 6 19.55 -9.81 -7.63
N PHE A 7 19.56 -8.53 -8.00
CA PHE A 7 20.78 -7.83 -8.43
C PHE A 7 21.83 -7.69 -7.32
N THR A 8 21.40 -7.69 -6.06
CA THR A 8 22.23 -7.59 -4.86
C THR A 8 22.77 -8.93 -4.38
N SER A 9 22.43 -10.06 -5.04
CA SER A 9 23.01 -11.35 -4.69
C SER A 9 24.53 -11.34 -4.88
N TRP A 10 25.24 -11.87 -3.89
CA TRP A 10 26.69 -12.03 -3.92
C TRP A 10 27.13 -13.27 -4.72
N ASP A 11 26.22 -14.20 -4.98
CA ASP A 11 26.50 -15.40 -5.77
C ASP A 11 26.29 -15.18 -7.28
N SER A 12 26.64 -16.19 -8.08
CA SER A 12 26.47 -16.15 -9.53
C SER A 12 25.03 -16.35 -9.99
N LYS A 13 24.11 -16.80 -9.12
CA LYS A 13 22.72 -17.10 -9.44
C LYS A 13 21.82 -15.92 -9.06
N LYS A 14 21.80 -14.92 -9.93
CA LYS A 14 21.04 -13.67 -9.72
C LYS A 14 19.58 -13.72 -10.14
N GLU A 15 19.12 -14.82 -10.70
CA GLU A 15 17.74 -14.97 -11.14
C GLU A 15 17.18 -16.33 -10.77
N TRP A 16 15.87 -16.35 -10.55
CA TRP A 16 15.11 -17.58 -10.39
C TRP A 16 13.69 -17.38 -10.88
N SER A 17 13.02 -18.49 -11.19
CA SER A 17 11.60 -18.49 -11.52
C SER A 17 10.91 -19.69 -10.91
N THR A 18 9.61 -19.58 -10.67
CA THR A 18 8.77 -20.69 -10.20
C THR A 18 7.38 -20.63 -10.82
N GLU A 19 6.75 -21.79 -10.92
CA GLU A 19 5.36 -21.91 -11.37
C GLU A 19 4.46 -22.14 -10.16
N LEU A 20 3.27 -21.53 -10.22
CA LEU A 20 2.24 -21.79 -9.23
C LEU A 20 1.48 -23.06 -9.63
N PRO A 21 0.73 -23.69 -8.71
CA PRO A 21 -0.19 -24.76 -9.06
C PRO A 21 -1.11 -24.38 -10.23
N VAL A 22 -1.55 -25.37 -11.01
CA VAL A 22 -2.26 -25.17 -12.30
C VAL A 22 -3.51 -24.28 -12.17
N GLU A 23 -4.18 -24.31 -11.02
CA GLU A 23 -5.42 -23.56 -10.76
C GLU A 23 -5.18 -22.23 -10.04
N GLU A 24 -3.95 -21.71 -9.98
CA GLU A 24 -3.64 -20.52 -9.20
C GLU A 24 -2.82 -19.50 -10.00
N GLU A 25 -3.39 -18.31 -10.17
CA GLU A 25 -2.78 -17.20 -10.91
C GLU A 25 -2.29 -16.09 -9.99
N VAL A 26 -1.14 -15.50 -10.34
CA VAL A 26 -0.61 -14.35 -9.60
C VAL A 26 -1.34 -13.10 -10.05
N VAL A 27 -2.01 -12.42 -9.12
CA VAL A 27 -2.77 -11.17 -9.36
C VAL A 27 -2.08 -9.94 -8.78
N GLY A 28 -1.06 -10.12 -7.95
CA GLY A 28 -0.32 -9.02 -7.35
C GLY A 28 1.01 -9.46 -6.74
N LEU A 29 1.93 -8.52 -6.62
CA LEU A 29 3.26 -8.74 -6.05
C LEU A 29 3.58 -7.66 -5.03
N ALA A 30 4.26 -8.06 -3.96
CA ALA A 30 4.91 -7.16 -3.02
C ALA A 30 6.31 -7.68 -2.70
N ALA A 31 7.23 -6.78 -2.38
CA ALA A 31 8.59 -7.12 -1.97
C ALA A 31 8.96 -6.31 -0.73
N GLY A 32 9.72 -6.92 0.16
CA GLY A 32 10.35 -6.25 1.29
C GLY A 32 11.83 -6.63 1.36
N ASP A 33 12.43 -6.47 2.54
CA ASP A 33 13.84 -6.78 2.74
C ASP A 33 14.07 -8.30 2.85
N GLY A 34 14.61 -8.89 1.79
CA GLY A 34 14.95 -10.31 1.74
C GLY A 34 13.76 -11.27 1.51
N TRP A 35 12.57 -10.75 1.19
CA TRP A 35 11.38 -11.56 0.90
C TRP A 35 10.52 -10.95 -0.21
N LEU A 36 9.67 -11.79 -0.80
CA LEU A 36 8.59 -11.35 -1.68
C LEU A 36 7.27 -12.05 -1.31
N ALA A 37 6.17 -11.44 -1.71
CA ALA A 37 4.84 -12.00 -1.62
C ALA A 37 4.17 -12.01 -2.98
N ALA A 38 3.58 -13.13 -3.35
CA ALA A 38 2.70 -13.24 -4.51
C ALA A 38 1.26 -13.42 -4.04
N SER A 39 0.42 -12.43 -4.36
CA SER A 39 -1.03 -12.48 -4.17
C SER A 39 -1.67 -13.25 -5.31
N THR A 40 -2.68 -14.05 -5.04
CA THR A 40 -3.30 -14.92 -6.04
C THR A 40 -4.82 -14.77 -6.08
N ASP A 41 -5.41 -15.18 -7.20
CA ASP A 41 -6.86 -15.23 -7.44
C ASP A 41 -7.61 -16.20 -6.51
N MET A 42 -6.89 -17.12 -5.88
CA MET A 42 -7.38 -18.04 -4.85
C MET A 42 -7.40 -17.43 -3.42
N ASN A 43 -7.36 -16.09 -3.30
CA ASN A 43 -7.30 -15.37 -2.02
C ASN A 43 -6.12 -15.77 -1.13
N ARG A 44 -4.98 -16.08 -1.76
CA ARG A 44 -3.75 -16.48 -1.05
C ARG A 44 -2.66 -15.46 -1.26
N VAL A 45 -1.79 -15.35 -0.25
CA VAL A 45 -0.52 -14.66 -0.34
C VAL A 45 0.59 -15.64 -0.04
N ARG A 46 1.36 -15.99 -1.07
CA ARG A 46 2.51 -16.90 -1.00
C ARG A 46 3.76 -16.11 -0.69
N ILE A 47 4.42 -16.43 0.42
CA ILE A 47 5.68 -15.79 0.84
C ILE A 47 6.85 -16.60 0.28
N PHE A 48 7.82 -15.91 -0.32
CA PHE A 48 9.10 -16.49 -0.73
C PHE A 48 10.25 -15.69 -0.11
N THR A 49 11.38 -16.34 0.10
CA THR A 49 12.63 -15.62 0.32
C THR A 49 13.08 -14.97 -0.99
N ILE A 50 13.95 -13.96 -0.90
CA ILE A 50 14.55 -13.34 -2.10
C ILE A 50 15.34 -14.35 -2.95
N GLY A 51 15.82 -15.44 -2.35
CA GLY A 51 16.49 -16.54 -3.03
C GLY A 51 15.55 -17.61 -3.63
N GLY A 52 14.24 -17.40 -3.59
CA GLY A 52 13.26 -18.26 -4.29
C GLY A 52 12.70 -19.43 -3.49
N ALA A 53 13.07 -19.58 -2.21
CA ALA A 53 12.47 -20.61 -1.36
C ALA A 53 11.05 -20.18 -0.94
N GLN A 54 10.03 -20.94 -1.34
CA GLN A 54 8.67 -20.75 -0.82
C GLN A 54 8.61 -21.07 0.67
N LYS A 55 7.99 -20.17 1.44
CA LYS A 55 7.78 -20.28 2.88
C LYS A 55 6.30 -20.57 3.15
N GLN A 56 5.61 -19.66 3.83
CA GLN A 56 4.22 -19.82 4.21
C GLN A 56 3.25 -19.31 3.13
N ILE A 57 2.04 -19.82 3.19
CA ILE A 57 0.88 -19.34 2.44
C ILE A 57 -0.10 -18.75 3.47
N ILE A 58 -0.49 -17.50 3.27
CA ILE A 58 -1.50 -16.82 4.08
C ILE A 58 -2.80 -16.84 3.28
N GLU A 59 -3.88 -17.39 3.86
CA GLU A 59 -5.22 -17.29 3.27
C GLU A 59 -5.91 -16.03 3.78
N VAL A 60 -6.56 -15.32 2.87
CA VAL A 60 -7.23 -14.03 3.11
C VAL A 60 -8.73 -14.22 2.95
N GLY A 61 -9.53 -13.49 3.74
CA GLY A 61 -10.98 -13.68 3.82
C GLY A 61 -11.78 -13.28 2.57
N GLY A 62 -11.13 -12.79 1.52
CA GLY A 62 -11.80 -12.40 0.27
C GLY A 62 -10.83 -11.96 -0.82
N PRO A 63 -11.37 -11.57 -1.99
CA PRO A 63 -10.59 -11.13 -3.15
C PRO A 63 -9.58 -10.05 -2.81
N ILE A 64 -8.30 -10.35 -3.03
CA ILE A 64 -7.19 -9.43 -2.80
C ILE A 64 -7.28 -8.29 -3.81
N ILE A 65 -7.20 -7.06 -3.33
CA ILE A 65 -7.20 -5.84 -4.15
C ILE A 65 -5.76 -5.52 -4.53
N THR A 66 -4.89 -5.36 -3.53
CA THR A 66 -3.47 -5.09 -3.74
C THR A 66 -2.67 -5.39 -2.47
N THR A 67 -1.37 -5.61 -2.64
CA THR A 67 -0.39 -5.80 -1.56
C THR A 67 0.77 -4.81 -1.70
N SER A 68 1.43 -4.51 -0.59
CA SER A 68 2.67 -3.72 -0.56
C SER A 68 3.62 -4.27 0.50
N GLY A 69 4.92 -4.10 0.29
CA GLY A 69 5.95 -4.46 1.26
C GLY A 69 6.82 -3.25 1.62
N HIS A 70 7.35 -3.25 2.84
CA HIS A 70 8.36 -2.31 3.33
C HIS A 70 9.17 -3.04 4.40
N GLU A 71 10.49 -3.12 4.24
CA GLU A 71 11.37 -3.88 5.17
C GLU A 71 10.79 -5.25 5.53
N ASP A 72 10.43 -5.49 6.80
CA ASP A 72 9.84 -6.73 7.29
C ASP A 72 8.30 -6.71 7.35
N LEU A 73 7.63 -5.72 6.76
CA LEU A 73 6.19 -5.52 6.80
C LEU A 73 5.52 -5.82 5.46
N LEU A 74 4.45 -6.60 5.52
CA LEU A 74 3.54 -6.88 4.41
C LEU A 74 2.17 -6.28 4.71
N PHE A 75 1.68 -5.42 3.82
CA PHE A 75 0.36 -4.81 3.87
C PHE A 75 -0.54 -5.45 2.81
N ILE A 76 -1.66 -6.03 3.23
CA ILE A 76 -2.62 -6.73 2.38
C ILE A 76 -3.96 -6.03 2.46
N THR A 77 -4.57 -5.74 1.30
CA THR A 77 -5.93 -5.20 1.22
C THR A 77 -6.82 -6.10 0.38
N PHE A 78 -8.06 -6.28 0.82
CA PHE A 78 -8.98 -7.24 0.21
C PHE A 78 -10.44 -6.84 0.46
N HIS A 79 -11.34 -7.31 -0.39
CA HIS A 79 -12.78 -7.12 -0.19
C HIS A 79 -13.27 -7.96 1.01
N ASN A 80 -14.02 -7.33 1.91
CA ASN A 80 -14.59 -7.95 3.11
C ASN A 80 -16.12 -8.00 3.08
N GLY A 81 -16.69 -8.04 1.88
CA GLY A 81 -18.13 -8.09 1.64
C GLY A 81 -18.60 -7.12 0.56
N ILE A 82 -19.93 -6.97 0.45
CA ILE A 82 -20.57 -6.07 -0.51
C ILE A 82 -20.78 -4.71 0.16
N GLY A 83 -20.26 -3.65 -0.45
CA GLY A 83 -20.51 -2.29 0.04
C GLY A 83 -21.90 -1.78 -0.35
N LEU A 84 -22.48 -0.94 0.51
CA LEU A 84 -23.82 -0.39 0.30
C LEU A 84 -23.79 0.94 -0.45
N ARG A 85 -24.77 1.18 -1.33
CA ARG A 85 -25.00 2.48 -2.01
C ARG A 85 -23.78 3.02 -2.78
N GLY A 86 -23.06 2.12 -3.45
CA GLY A 86 -21.87 2.43 -4.25
C GLY A 86 -20.58 2.61 -3.43
N ASN A 87 -20.61 2.34 -2.12
CA ASN A 87 -19.40 2.25 -1.31
C ASN A 87 -18.72 0.89 -1.51
N GLN A 88 -17.45 0.82 -1.12
CA GLN A 88 -16.69 -0.42 -1.03
C GLN A 88 -16.71 -0.96 0.41
N CYS A 89 -16.59 -2.28 0.57
CA CYS A 89 -16.34 -2.91 1.87
C CYS A 89 -14.97 -3.58 1.81
N ILE A 90 -13.96 -2.91 2.35
CA ILE A 90 -12.55 -3.30 2.23
C ILE A 90 -11.99 -3.49 3.62
N ALA A 91 -11.24 -4.57 3.81
CA ALA A 91 -10.44 -4.78 5.00
C ALA A 91 -8.95 -4.82 4.64
N TYR A 92 -8.14 -4.72 5.67
CA TYR A 92 -6.71 -4.87 5.57
C TYR A 92 -6.13 -5.72 6.69
N SER A 93 -4.97 -6.30 6.38
CA SER A 93 -4.12 -6.98 7.35
C SER A 93 -2.68 -6.52 7.17
N ILE A 94 -1.92 -6.51 8.26
CA ILE A 94 -0.49 -6.21 8.27
C ILE A 94 0.22 -7.36 8.94
N TYR A 95 1.19 -7.94 8.24
CA TYR A 95 2.02 -9.03 8.74
C TYR A 95 3.47 -8.59 8.83
N ARG A 96 4.16 -9.07 9.85
CA ARG A 96 5.61 -9.07 9.89
C ARG A 96 6.14 -10.35 9.25
N ILE A 97 7.01 -10.22 8.27
CA ILE A 97 7.63 -11.28 7.49
C ILE A 97 9.11 -11.33 7.81
N LYS A 98 9.56 -12.45 8.40
CA LYS A 98 10.98 -12.71 8.65
C LYS A 98 11.38 -14.02 7.96
N PRO A 99 12.50 -14.09 7.22
CA PRO A 99 12.84 -15.27 6.41
C PRO A 99 12.90 -16.62 7.16
N SER A 100 13.20 -16.57 8.46
CA SER A 100 13.36 -17.73 9.35
C SER A 100 12.15 -18.00 10.26
N LEU A 101 11.14 -17.14 10.27
CA LEU A 101 9.99 -17.26 11.17
C LEU A 101 8.68 -17.34 10.38
N LYS A 102 7.62 -17.83 11.04
CA LYS A 102 6.28 -17.76 10.47
C LYS A 102 5.82 -16.28 10.40
N PRO A 103 5.00 -15.91 9.39
CA PRO A 103 4.37 -14.59 9.35
C PRO A 103 3.65 -14.28 10.66
N PHE A 104 3.92 -13.10 11.23
CA PHE A 104 3.33 -12.67 12.49
C PHE A 104 2.31 -11.56 12.23
N PRO A 105 1.01 -11.75 12.52
CA PRO A 105 0.01 -10.71 12.29
C PRO A 105 0.19 -9.56 13.28
N LEU A 106 0.33 -8.34 12.75
CA LEU A 106 0.31 -7.09 13.52
C LEU A 106 -1.10 -6.49 13.54
N VAL A 107 -1.81 -6.61 12.41
CA VAL A 107 -3.21 -6.24 12.26
C VAL A 107 -3.91 -7.34 11.47
N SER A 108 -5.06 -7.80 11.93
CA SER A 108 -5.80 -8.90 11.32
C SER A 108 -7.21 -8.44 10.96
N CYS A 109 -7.48 -8.27 9.67
CA CYS A 109 -8.82 -8.02 9.13
C CYS A 109 -9.53 -6.80 9.76
N GLU A 110 -8.89 -5.64 9.72
CA GLU A 110 -9.51 -4.38 10.14
C GLU A 110 -10.09 -3.62 8.94
N PRO A 111 -11.16 -2.82 9.10
CA PRO A 111 -11.71 -2.04 8.00
C PRO A 111 -10.71 -1.02 7.45
N LEU A 112 -10.56 -0.95 6.12
CA LEU A 112 -9.77 0.08 5.45
C LEU A 112 -10.68 1.28 5.12
N PRO A 113 -10.41 2.48 5.65
CA PRO A 113 -11.23 3.65 5.35
C PRO A 113 -10.95 4.15 3.94
N VAL A 114 -12.02 4.26 3.17
CA VAL A 114 -12.04 4.82 1.82
C VAL A 114 -13.14 5.88 1.77
N SER A 115 -12.92 6.97 1.03
CA SER A 115 -13.93 8.01 0.91
C SER A 115 -15.26 7.44 0.39
N PRO A 116 -16.42 8.00 0.79
CA PRO A 116 -17.70 7.52 0.30
C PRO A 116 -17.76 7.51 -1.23
N LYS A 117 -18.22 6.39 -1.82
CA LYS A 117 -18.27 6.16 -3.28
C LYS A 117 -16.92 6.32 -4.00
N ALA A 118 -15.80 6.11 -3.31
CA ALA A 118 -14.48 6.07 -3.91
C ALA A 118 -13.94 4.64 -3.97
N GLN A 119 -12.88 4.45 -4.74
CA GLN A 119 -12.12 3.21 -4.85
C GLN A 119 -10.71 3.42 -4.31
N VAL A 120 -10.06 2.35 -3.85
CA VAL A 120 -8.62 2.40 -3.50
C VAL A 120 -7.85 2.70 -4.77
N ALA A 121 -7.01 3.74 -4.74
CA ALA A 121 -6.18 4.16 -5.86
C ALA A 121 -4.73 3.73 -5.67
N TRP A 122 -4.24 3.74 -4.44
CA TRP A 122 -2.88 3.32 -4.10
C TRP A 122 -2.80 2.94 -2.63
N ILE A 123 -1.98 1.94 -2.31
CA ILE A 123 -1.55 1.65 -0.95
C ILE A 123 -0.03 1.54 -0.92
N GLY A 124 0.55 1.74 0.24
CA GLY A 124 1.95 1.48 0.44
C GLY A 124 2.36 1.78 1.87
N PHE A 125 3.63 2.07 2.02
CA PHE A 125 4.20 2.59 3.25
C PHE A 125 4.78 3.97 2.96
N SER A 126 4.86 4.80 4.00
CA SER A 126 5.77 5.93 4.01
C SER A 126 7.23 5.45 3.94
N ASP A 127 8.15 6.38 3.70
CA ASP A 127 9.59 6.11 3.80
C ASP A 127 9.95 5.54 5.18
N GLU A 128 9.20 5.93 6.22
CA GLU A 128 9.38 5.55 7.62
C GLU A 128 8.66 4.24 8.03
N GLY A 129 7.97 3.57 7.09
CA GLY A 129 7.36 2.26 7.34
C GLY A 129 5.95 2.30 7.93
N THR A 130 5.27 3.44 7.88
CA THR A 130 3.86 3.55 8.31
C THR A 130 2.93 3.25 7.14
N PRO A 131 1.89 2.42 7.30
CA PRO A 131 0.91 2.15 6.26
C PRO A 131 0.18 3.40 5.78
N VAL A 132 0.07 3.55 4.47
CA VAL A 132 -0.59 4.67 3.80
C VAL A 132 -1.57 4.13 2.76
N CYS A 133 -2.73 4.78 2.62
CA CYS A 133 -3.65 4.53 1.52
C CYS A 133 -4.11 5.84 0.88
N SER A 134 -4.42 5.80 -0.42
CA SER A 134 -5.12 6.86 -1.11
C SER A 134 -6.27 6.31 -1.92
N ASP A 135 -7.28 7.15 -2.15
CA ASP A 135 -8.47 6.78 -2.91
C ASP A 135 -8.67 7.65 -4.15
N SER A 136 -9.65 7.26 -4.97
CA SER A 136 -10.00 7.92 -6.23
C SER A 136 -10.58 9.34 -6.06
N LYS A 137 -10.65 9.88 -4.85
CA LYS A 137 -10.96 11.28 -4.55
C LYS A 137 -9.73 12.06 -4.10
N ASP A 138 -8.54 11.52 -4.32
CA ASP A 138 -7.26 12.12 -3.97
C ASP A 138 -7.10 12.39 -2.45
N MET A 139 -7.83 11.64 -1.62
CA MET A 139 -7.68 11.65 -0.17
C MET A 139 -6.61 10.64 0.23
N LEU A 140 -5.52 11.12 0.81
CA LEU A 140 -4.43 10.30 1.33
C LEU A 140 -4.56 10.20 2.85
N ARG A 141 -4.46 8.99 3.38
CA ARG A 141 -4.58 8.67 4.80
C ARG A 141 -3.37 7.87 5.27
N ILE A 142 -3.01 8.07 6.52
CA ILE A 142 -1.91 7.37 7.17
C ILE A 142 -2.37 6.71 8.46
N LEU A 143 -1.84 5.53 8.77
CA LEU A 143 -2.19 4.81 9.99
C LEU A 143 -1.44 5.39 11.20
N SER A 144 -2.16 5.99 12.13
CA SER A 144 -1.60 6.51 13.38
C SER A 144 -2.07 5.64 14.56
N GLY A 145 -1.18 4.78 15.05
CA GLY A 145 -1.50 3.80 16.09
C GLY A 145 -2.50 2.75 15.60
N ARG A 146 -3.79 2.91 15.94
CA ARG A 146 -4.88 1.97 15.55
C ARG A 146 -5.96 2.61 14.68
N TYR A 147 -5.82 3.88 14.32
CA TYR A 147 -6.81 4.60 13.53
C TYR A 147 -6.13 5.30 12.35
N TRP A 148 -6.90 5.51 11.29
CA TRP A 148 -6.43 6.19 10.09
C TRP A 148 -6.72 7.68 10.18
N THR A 149 -5.70 8.48 9.91
CA THR A 149 -5.78 9.94 9.94
C THR A 149 -5.65 10.50 8.52
N PRO A 150 -6.47 11.47 8.10
CA PRO A 150 -6.25 12.21 6.86
C PRO A 150 -4.87 12.89 6.88
N PHE A 151 -4.07 12.65 5.84
CA PHE A 151 -2.73 13.23 5.71
C PHE A 151 -2.70 14.38 4.71
N CYS A 152 -3.45 14.27 3.60
CA CYS A 152 -3.58 15.32 2.60
C CYS A 152 -4.79 15.07 1.70
N THR A 153 -5.45 16.15 1.26
CA THR A 153 -6.35 16.10 0.10
C THR A 153 -5.62 16.69 -1.10
N MET A 154 -5.03 15.84 -1.94
CA MET A 154 -4.15 16.30 -3.03
C MET A 154 -4.92 17.09 -4.10
N LYS A 155 -6.25 16.94 -4.14
CA LYS A 155 -7.13 17.72 -5.02
C LYS A 155 -7.03 19.23 -4.80
N GLU A 156 -6.66 19.69 -3.61
CA GLU A 156 -6.47 21.12 -3.33
C GLU A 156 -5.29 21.72 -4.11
N HIS A 157 -4.35 20.88 -4.58
CA HIS A 157 -3.23 21.28 -5.44
C HIS A 157 -3.56 21.22 -6.94
N LEU A 158 -4.83 20.98 -7.30
CA LEU A 158 -5.28 20.82 -8.68
C LEU A 158 -6.23 21.94 -9.10
N ALA A 159 -6.02 22.46 -10.30
CA ALA A 159 -6.90 23.46 -10.91
C ALA A 159 -8.03 22.81 -11.75
N GLY A 160 -7.77 21.66 -12.37
CA GLY A 160 -8.75 20.95 -13.20
C GLY A 160 -9.61 19.99 -12.39
N ALA A 161 -10.93 20.00 -12.59
CA ALA A 161 -11.86 19.12 -11.87
C ALA A 161 -11.63 17.62 -12.14
N SER A 162 -11.07 17.30 -13.32
CA SER A 162 -10.69 15.96 -13.78
C SER A 162 -9.19 15.68 -13.67
N ASP A 163 -8.40 16.61 -13.13
CA ASP A 163 -7.00 16.33 -12.85
C ASP A 163 -6.94 15.41 -11.62
N HIS A 164 -5.91 14.57 -11.55
CA HIS A 164 -5.64 13.67 -10.42
C HIS A 164 -4.14 13.61 -10.12
N PHE A 165 -3.78 13.16 -8.91
CA PHE A 165 -2.40 12.84 -8.59
C PHE A 165 -2.19 11.33 -8.50
N TRP A 166 -1.20 10.84 -9.25
CA TRP A 166 -0.76 9.45 -9.18
C TRP A 166 0.39 9.36 -8.17
N VAL A 167 0.10 8.79 -6.99
CA VAL A 167 1.04 8.72 -5.85
C VAL A 167 2.20 7.79 -6.17
N VAL A 168 3.42 8.24 -5.83
CA VAL A 168 4.67 7.48 -5.99
C VAL A 168 5.31 7.17 -4.65
N GLY A 169 5.22 8.08 -3.67
CA GLY A 169 5.76 7.86 -2.34
C GLY A 169 5.37 8.95 -1.35
N VAL A 170 5.52 8.66 -0.06
CA VAL A 170 5.16 9.55 1.04
C VAL A 170 6.31 9.56 2.05
N SER A 171 6.68 10.74 2.55
CA SER A 171 7.56 10.88 3.72
C SER A 171 6.77 11.58 4.82
N GLU A 172 6.66 10.91 5.95
CA GLU A 172 6.08 11.48 7.17
C GLU A 172 7.03 12.48 7.79
N LEU A 173 8.32 12.15 7.86
CA LEU A 173 9.29 13.02 8.52
C LEU A 173 9.40 14.36 7.80
N MET A 174 9.43 14.32 6.46
CA MET A 174 9.51 15.52 5.63
C MET A 174 8.13 16.15 5.36
N GLN A 175 7.04 15.51 5.80
CA GLN A 175 5.66 15.94 5.51
C GLN A 175 5.45 16.20 4.01
N ARG A 176 5.88 15.24 3.17
CA ARG A 176 5.86 15.38 1.70
C ARG A 176 5.25 14.20 1.00
N ILE A 177 4.54 14.50 -0.09
CA ILE A 177 3.99 13.52 -1.01
C ILE A 177 4.70 13.68 -2.35
N ARG A 178 5.23 12.58 -2.86
CA ARG A 178 5.81 12.48 -4.21
C ARG A 178 4.75 11.89 -5.12
N ALA A 179 4.30 12.65 -6.11
CA ALA A 179 3.24 12.24 -7.02
C ALA A 179 3.42 12.80 -8.42
N VAL A 180 2.77 12.18 -9.41
CA VAL A 180 2.73 12.65 -10.79
C VAL A 180 1.36 13.24 -11.08
N LYS A 181 1.32 14.49 -11.55
CA LYS A 181 0.07 15.12 -11.97
C LYS A 181 -0.44 14.52 -13.28
N CYS A 182 -1.67 14.02 -13.26
CA CYS A 182 -2.37 13.47 -14.42
C CYS A 182 -3.50 14.42 -14.82
N LYS A 183 -3.59 14.76 -16.12
CA LYS A 183 -4.62 15.66 -16.66
C LYS A 183 -5.70 14.86 -17.36
N GLY A 184 -6.88 14.72 -16.73
CA GLY A 184 -8.01 13.97 -17.29
C GLY A 184 -7.80 12.45 -17.39
N LEU A 185 -6.73 11.93 -16.80
CA LEU A 185 -6.38 10.50 -16.77
C LEU A 185 -6.14 10.08 -15.31
N ALA A 186 -6.39 8.81 -15.01
CA ALA A 186 -6.14 8.24 -13.68
C ALA A 186 -4.65 7.88 -13.46
N TYR A 187 -3.88 7.74 -14.53
CA TYR A 187 -2.46 7.37 -14.51
C TYR A 187 -1.69 8.13 -15.59
N PRO A 188 -0.38 8.35 -15.41
CA PRO A 188 0.41 9.11 -16.36
C PRO A 188 0.78 8.27 -17.60
N PRO A 189 0.85 8.86 -18.80
CA PRO A 189 1.46 8.21 -19.95
C PRO A 189 2.95 7.96 -19.67
N THR A 190 3.52 6.90 -20.22
CA THR A 190 4.95 6.57 -19.99
C THR A 190 5.91 7.50 -20.74
N LEU A 191 5.45 8.10 -21.84
CA LEU A 191 6.22 8.99 -22.69
C LEU A 191 5.45 10.31 -22.96
N PRO A 192 6.10 11.48 -22.88
CA PRO A 192 7.45 11.69 -22.33
C PRO A 192 7.51 11.29 -20.85
N ARG A 193 8.73 11.06 -20.33
CA ARG A 193 8.93 10.68 -18.92
C ARG A 193 8.15 11.63 -18.01
N PRO A 194 7.21 11.13 -17.19
CA PRO A 194 6.41 12.00 -16.34
C PRO A 194 7.27 12.75 -15.30
N VAL A 195 6.85 13.98 -15.00
CA VAL A 195 7.53 14.82 -14.01
C VAL A 195 7.01 14.46 -12.63
N LEU A 196 7.92 14.07 -11.73
CA LEU A 196 7.61 13.85 -10.33
C LEU A 196 7.49 15.20 -9.62
N MET A 197 6.36 15.43 -8.96
CA MET A 197 6.10 16.61 -8.16
C MET A 197 6.24 16.28 -6.67
N GLN A 198 6.59 17.28 -5.87
CA GLN A 198 6.53 17.23 -4.42
C GLN A 198 5.40 18.15 -3.95
N LEU A 199 4.47 17.59 -3.19
CA LEU A 199 3.38 18.29 -2.54
C LEU A 199 3.65 18.30 -1.04
N ASP A 200 3.36 19.42 -0.39
CA ASP A 200 3.41 19.49 1.07
C ASP A 200 2.18 18.77 1.64
N ALA A 201 2.40 17.95 2.66
CA ALA A 201 1.33 17.35 3.41
C ALA A 201 0.58 18.44 4.16
N GLN A 202 -0.74 18.39 4.10
CA GLN A 202 -1.60 19.21 4.93
C GLN A 202 -2.14 18.34 6.04
N VAL A 203 -1.28 17.99 6.99
CA VAL A 203 -1.76 17.42 8.25
C VAL A 203 -2.55 18.55 8.90
N LYS A 204 -3.87 18.51 8.76
CA LYS A 204 -4.77 19.31 9.57
C LYS A 204 -4.67 18.72 10.97
N GLU A 205 -3.63 19.11 11.71
CA GLU A 205 -3.66 19.07 13.16
C GLU A 205 -4.96 19.79 13.53
N GLN A 206 -5.98 19.04 13.92
CA GLN A 206 -6.97 19.62 14.79
C GLN A 206 -6.16 20.01 16.03
N MET A 207 -5.87 21.30 16.17
CA MET A 207 -5.40 21.91 17.39
C MET A 207 -6.30 21.44 18.54
N PHE A 208 -5.94 20.34 19.17
CA PHE A 208 -6.03 20.19 20.60
C PHE A 208 -4.62 20.40 21.12
N ALA A 209 -4.14 21.64 20.95
CA ALA A 209 -3.36 22.23 22.01
C ALA A 209 -4.28 22.18 23.23
N LEU A 210 -4.12 21.14 24.05
CA LEU A 210 -4.40 21.24 25.46
C LEU A 210 -3.57 22.43 25.93
N THR A 211 -4.16 23.61 25.92
CA THR A 211 -3.81 24.65 26.87
C THR A 211 -4.01 24.00 28.23
N CYS A 212 -2.95 23.35 28.72
CA CYS A 212 -2.76 23.15 30.13
C CYS A 212 -2.52 24.56 30.69
N ASN A 213 -3.62 25.32 30.82
CA ASN A 213 -3.65 26.45 31.73
C ASN A 213 -3.57 25.83 33.12
N THR A 214 -2.34 25.73 33.62
CA THR A 214 -2.08 25.73 35.05
C THR A 214 -2.64 27.02 35.61
N SER A 215 -3.85 26.99 36.17
CA SER A 215 -4.44 28.06 36.98
C SER A 215 -5.64 27.52 37.78
N CYS A 216 -5.34 26.96 38.95
CA CYS A 216 -6.05 27.03 40.24
C CYS A 216 -5.82 25.75 41.06
#